data_AF-A0A973Y1C9-F1
#
_entry.id   AF-A0A973Y1C9-F1
#
_cell.length_a   1.000
_cell.length_b   1.000
_cell.length_c   1.000
_cell.angle_alpha   90.00
_cell.angle_beta   90.00
_cell.angle_gamma   90.00
#
_symmetry.space_group_name_H-M   'P 1'
#
loop_
_entity.id
_entity.type
_entity.pdbx_description
1 polymer ?
#
loop_
_entity_poly.entity_id
_entity_poly.type
_entity_poly.pdbx_seq_one_letter_code
_entity_poly.pdbx_strand_id
1 'polypeptide(L)'
;MTRERAERVMDQALAFLHMSAHRDEGLSPSQAVDPGWHAFMLHTRDYAAWCQRQFGRFIHHNPFPAPQLYDGAQMRATVAAIEDAGFVVDHELWGTAATCNPPACCGDGGGCGGGK
;
A
#
# COMPACT_ATOMS: atom_id res chain seq x y z
N MET A 1 -13.93 6.39 -11.65
CA MET A 1 -12.70 7.11 -11.27
C MET A 1 -12.43 8.18 -12.31
N THR A 2 -12.18 9.43 -11.91
CA THR A 2 -11.75 10.49 -12.84
C THR A 2 -10.29 10.29 -13.21
N ARG A 3 -9.83 10.88 -14.32
CA ARG A 3 -8.42 10.84 -14.73
C ARG A 3 -7.49 11.39 -13.64
N GLU A 4 -7.82 12.56 -13.10
CA GLU A 4 -7.06 13.19 -12.02
C GLU A 4 -6.91 12.28 -10.79
N ARG A 5 -8.00 11.61 -10.38
CA ARG A 5 -7.94 10.65 -9.27
C ARG A 5 -7.10 9.43 -9.61
N ALA A 6 -7.14 8.96 -10.86
CA ALA A 6 -6.32 7.83 -11.32
C ALA A 6 -4.83 8.17 -11.28
N GLU A 7 -4.45 9.38 -11.69
CA GLU A 7 -3.08 9.89 -11.65
C GLU A 7 -2.58 9.94 -10.20
N ARG A 8 -3.35 10.54 -9.27
CA ARG A 8 -3.03 10.53 -7.83
C ARG A 8 -2.85 9.12 -7.26
N VAL A 9 -3.76 8.20 -7.59
CA VAL A 9 -3.66 6.79 -7.14
C VAL A 9 -2.40 6.11 -7.68
N MET A 10 -2.08 6.33 -8.95
CA MET A 10 -0.89 5.73 -9.57
C MET A 10 0.40 6.30 -8.98
N ASP A 11 0.46 7.60 -8.71
CA ASP A 11 1.61 8.23 -8.05
C ASP A 11 1.89 7.61 -6.68
N GLN A 12 0.84 7.43 -5.86
CA GLN A 12 0.98 6.78 -4.55
C GLN A 12 1.35 5.29 -4.66
N ALA A 13 0.84 4.58 -5.68
CA ALA A 13 1.18 3.17 -5.92
C ALA A 13 2.65 2.99 -6.33
N LEU A 14 3.20 3.92 -7.10
CA LEU A 14 4.63 3.90 -7.47
C LEU A 14 5.54 4.20 -6.28
N ALA A 15 5.14 5.13 -5.40
CA ALA A 15 5.87 5.39 -4.15
C ALA A 15 5.86 4.16 -3.24
N PHE A 16 4.70 3.50 -3.11
CA PHE A 16 4.59 2.22 -2.40
C PHE A 16 5.55 1.17 -2.96
N LEU A 17 5.55 0.96 -4.29
CA LEU A 17 6.44 0.01 -4.96
C LEU A 17 7.92 0.31 -4.73
N HIS A 18 8.29 1.60 -4.75
CA HIS A 18 9.64 2.03 -4.44
C HIS A 18 10.06 1.59 -3.03
N MET A 19 9.18 1.78 -2.03
CA MET A 19 9.46 1.34 -0.66
C MET A 19 9.50 -0.18 -0.53
N SER A 20 8.59 -0.91 -1.18
CA SER A 20 8.60 -2.38 -1.21
C SER A 20 9.86 -2.97 -1.89
N ALA A 21 10.54 -2.18 -2.73
CA ALA A 21 11.80 -2.60 -3.36
C ALA A 21 13.02 -2.46 -2.44
N HIS A 22 12.96 -1.63 -1.40
CA HIS A 22 14.10 -1.28 -0.55
C HIS A 22 13.96 -1.72 0.90
N ARG A 23 12.84 -2.36 1.25
CA ARG A 23 12.54 -2.86 2.59
C ARG A 23 12.27 -4.35 2.57
N ASP A 24 12.78 -5.04 3.59
CA ASP A 24 12.52 -6.46 3.83
C ASP A 24 11.28 -6.67 4.70
N GLU A 25 10.78 -5.61 5.37
CA GLU A 25 9.55 -5.67 6.14
C GLU A 25 8.31 -5.65 5.25
N GLY A 26 7.24 -6.32 5.70
CA GLY A 26 5.96 -6.34 4.98
C GLY A 26 5.29 -4.98 5.01
N LEU A 27 5.33 -4.27 3.88
CA LEU A 27 4.55 -3.06 3.62
C LEU A 27 3.22 -3.42 2.96
N SER A 28 2.19 -2.62 3.22
CA SER A 28 0.86 -2.79 2.64
C SER A 28 0.31 -1.48 2.08
N PRO A 29 -0.30 -1.47 0.88
CA PRO A 29 -0.98 -0.29 0.36
C PRO A 29 -2.34 -0.08 1.05
N SER A 30 -2.90 1.13 0.96
CA SER A 30 -4.30 1.36 1.36
C SER A 30 -5.27 0.78 0.33
N GLN A 31 -6.53 0.61 0.71
CA GLN A 31 -7.59 0.15 -0.21
C GLN A 31 -7.78 1.08 -1.42
N ALA A 32 -7.48 2.38 -1.29
CA ALA A 32 -7.60 3.32 -2.41
C ALA A 32 -6.38 3.30 -3.34
N VAL A 33 -5.19 2.98 -2.82
CA VAL A 33 -3.93 2.93 -3.58
C VAL A 33 -3.73 1.57 -4.26
N ASP A 34 -4.16 0.50 -3.61
CA ASP A 34 -4.01 -0.89 -4.05
C ASP A 34 -4.49 -1.17 -5.50
N PRO A 35 -5.63 -0.61 -5.97
CA PRO A 35 -6.07 -0.78 -7.35
C PRO A 35 -5.08 -0.22 -8.39
N GLY A 36 -4.30 0.81 -8.04
CA GLY A 36 -3.28 1.39 -8.93
C GLY A 36 -2.15 0.40 -9.19
N TRP A 37 -1.64 -0.23 -8.13
CA TRP A 37 -0.62 -1.27 -8.27
C TRP A 37 -1.14 -2.48 -9.05
N HIS A 38 -2.32 -2.97 -8.70
CA HIS A 38 -2.95 -4.10 -9.39
C HIS A 38 -3.14 -3.82 -10.89
N ALA A 39 -3.65 -2.64 -11.24
CA ALA A 39 -3.80 -2.25 -12.64
C ALA A 39 -2.46 -2.25 -13.37
N PHE A 40 -1.40 -1.68 -12.77
CA PHE A 40 -0.08 -1.66 -13.39
C PHE A 40 0.51 -3.07 -13.57
N MET A 41 0.41 -3.91 -12.54
CA MET A 41 0.91 -5.29 -12.56
C MET A 41 0.28 -6.14 -13.67
N LEU A 42 -0.99 -5.90 -14.01
CA LEU A 42 -1.69 -6.59 -15.09
C LEU A 42 -1.11 -6.27 -16.48
N HIS A 43 -0.44 -5.13 -16.65
CA HIS A 43 0.37 -4.82 -17.83
C HIS A 43 1.75 -5.50 -17.73
N THR A 44 1.73 -6.83 -17.68
CA THR A 44 2.86 -7.67 -17.23
C THR A 44 4.20 -7.37 -17.90
N ARG A 45 4.22 -7.09 -19.21
CA ARG A 45 5.45 -6.73 -19.94
C ARG A 45 6.03 -5.40 -19.46
N ASP A 46 5.18 -4.38 -19.34
CA ASP A 46 5.58 -3.04 -18.94
C ASP A 46 5.97 -3.01 -17.45
N TYR A 47 5.22 -3.70 -16.60
CA TYR A 47 5.52 -3.87 -15.19
C TYR A 47 6.87 -4.56 -14.97
N ALA A 48 7.10 -5.70 -15.63
CA ALA A 48 8.37 -6.42 -15.52
C ALA A 48 9.56 -5.58 -16.01
N ALA A 49 9.42 -4.92 -17.16
CA ALA A 49 10.47 -4.06 -17.70
C ALA A 49 10.72 -2.85 -16.80
N TRP A 50 9.68 -2.25 -16.22
CA TRP A 50 9.81 -1.13 -15.29
C TRP A 50 10.51 -1.56 -14.00
N CYS A 51 10.12 -2.69 -13.40
CA CYS A 51 10.78 -3.22 -12.19
C CYS A 51 12.27 -3.47 -12.45
N GLN A 52 12.60 -4.08 -13.60
CA GLN A 52 14.00 -4.30 -13.98
C GLN A 52 14.77 -2.98 -14.13
N ARG A 53 14.17 -1.96 -14.77
CA ARG A 53 14.83 -0.66 -14.97
C ARG A 53 15.03 0.11 -13.67
N GLN A 54 14.05 0.09 -12.77
CA GLN A 54 14.10 0.88 -11.54
C GLN A 54 14.88 0.19 -10.42
N PHE A 55 14.77 -1.14 -10.30
CA PHE A 55 15.23 -1.87 -9.13
C PHE A 55 16.16 -3.04 -9.46
N GLY A 56 16.38 -3.35 -10.74
CA GLY A 56 17.19 -4.49 -11.16
C GLY A 56 16.57 -5.87 -10.89
N ARG A 57 15.35 -5.92 -10.35
CA ARG A 57 14.62 -7.15 -9.99
C ARG A 57 13.12 -6.98 -10.12
N PHE A 58 12.39 -8.08 -10.26
CA PHE A 58 10.92 -8.09 -10.26
C PHE A 58 10.38 -7.95 -8.82
N ILE A 59 9.36 -7.10 -8.63
CA ILE A 59 8.65 -7.00 -7.35
C ILE A 59 7.46 -7.95 -7.41
N HIS A 60 7.55 -9.05 -6.66
CA HIS A 60 6.50 -10.06 -6.59
C HIS A 60 5.34 -9.60 -5.70
N HIS A 61 4.12 -9.85 -6.17
CA HIS A 61 2.92 -9.67 -5.37
C HIS A 61 2.62 -10.92 -4.57
N ASN A 62 2.32 -10.74 -3.28
CA ASN A 62 1.76 -11.79 -2.44
C ASN A 62 0.38 -11.35 -1.94
N PRO A 63 -0.72 -11.94 -2.46
CA PRO A 63 -2.08 -11.59 -2.05
C PRO A 63 -2.43 -12.07 -0.63
N PHE A 64 -1.63 -12.99 -0.08
CA PHE A 64 -1.81 -13.51 1.27
C PHE A 64 -0.55 -13.27 2.11
N PRO A 65 -0.28 -12.03 2.54
CA PRO A 65 0.76 -11.81 3.52
C PRO A 65 0.45 -12.62 4.80
N ALA A 66 1.46 -12.94 5.61
CA ALA A 66 1.26 -13.71 6.84
C ALA A 66 0.17 -13.04 7.73
N PRO A 67 -0.58 -13.78 8.56
CA PRO A 67 -1.67 -13.23 9.40
C PRO A 67 -1.30 -12.00 10.26
N GLN A 68 -0.01 -11.85 10.57
CA GLN A 68 0.57 -10.74 11.33
C GLN A 68 0.72 -9.43 10.51
N LEU A 69 0.52 -9.48 9.19
CA LEU A 69 0.77 -8.39 8.24
C LEU A 69 -0.52 -7.69 7.77
N TYR A 70 -1.63 -7.94 8.46
CA TYR A 70 -2.94 -7.38 8.11
C TYR A 70 -3.40 -6.31 9.10
N ASP A 71 -2.58 -5.82 10.02
CA ASP A 71 -3.04 -4.74 10.89
C ASP A 71 -2.83 -3.36 10.23
N GLY A 72 -3.51 -2.34 10.73
CA GLY A 72 -3.30 -0.97 10.24
C GLY A 72 -1.87 -0.46 10.48
N ALA A 73 -1.01 -1.18 11.20
CA ALA A 73 0.36 -0.78 11.45
C ALA A 73 1.24 -0.96 10.21
N GLN A 74 1.03 -1.98 9.35
CA GLN A 74 1.80 -2.08 8.11
C GLN A 74 1.50 -0.92 7.17
N MET A 75 0.23 -0.51 7.05
CA MET A 75 -0.14 0.67 6.25
C MET A 75 0.48 1.95 6.84
N ARG A 76 0.47 2.13 8.17
CA ARG A 76 1.14 3.27 8.81
C ARG A 76 2.66 3.24 8.58
N ALA A 77 3.27 2.06 8.64
CA ALA A 77 4.68 1.88 8.34
C ALA A 77 4.99 2.22 6.88
N THR A 78 4.11 1.86 5.94
CA THR A 78 4.21 2.28 4.54
C THR A 78 4.20 3.79 4.42
N VAL A 79 3.23 4.47 5.03
CA VAL A 79 3.11 5.93 4.98
C VAL A 79 4.35 6.60 5.55
N ALA A 80 4.77 6.21 6.76
CA ALA A 80 5.97 6.76 7.40
C ALA A 80 7.23 6.52 6.54
N ALA A 81 7.36 5.33 5.94
CA ALA A 81 8.49 5.02 5.06
C ALA A 81 8.50 5.87 3.78
N ILE A 82 7.32 6.17 3.20
CA ILE A 82 7.18 7.05 2.04
C ILE A 82 7.56 8.49 2.42
N GLU A 83 7.10 8.98 3.57
CA GLU A 83 7.45 10.31 4.09
C GLU A 83 8.95 10.45 4.39
N ASP A 84 9.54 9.47 5.08
CA ASP A 84 10.96 9.45 5.44
C ASP A 84 11.86 9.41 4.19
N ALA A 85 11.39 8.79 3.10
CA ALA A 85 12.07 8.79 1.81
C ALA A 85 11.91 10.11 1.03
N GLY A 86 11.13 11.07 1.55
CA GLY A 86 10.93 12.39 0.96
C GLY A 86 9.89 12.44 -0.17
N PHE A 87 9.08 11.40 -0.34
CA PHE A 87 7.96 11.41 -1.28
C PHE A 87 6.75 12.15 -0.70
N VAL A 88 5.94 12.74 -1.57
CA VAL A 88 4.68 13.39 -1.18
C VAL A 88 3.61 12.33 -0.92
N VAL A 89 3.07 12.33 0.30
CA VAL A 89 1.96 11.47 0.68
C VAL A 89 0.62 12.17 0.48
N ASP A 90 -0.28 11.49 -0.23
CA ASP A 90 -1.67 11.89 -0.36
C ASP A 90 -2.52 11.28 0.75
N HIS A 91 -2.62 11.97 1.90
CA HIS A 91 -3.32 11.45 3.08
C HIS A 91 -4.81 11.14 2.84
N GLU A 92 -5.45 11.71 1.80
CA GLU A 92 -6.82 11.34 1.43
C GLU A 92 -6.88 9.90 0.91
N LEU A 93 -5.88 9.49 0.13
CA LEU A 93 -5.80 8.14 -0.43
C LEU A 93 -5.29 7.11 0.57
N TRP A 94 -4.47 7.51 1.53
CA TRP A 94 -3.99 6.61 2.58
C TRP A 94 -4.98 6.45 3.75
N GLY A 95 -5.93 7.39 3.90
CA GLY A 95 -6.97 7.34 4.93
C GLY A 95 -6.42 7.45 6.35
N THR A 96 -7.28 7.16 7.34
CA THR A 96 -6.85 6.98 8.74
C THR A 96 -6.73 5.49 9.04
N ALA A 97 -6.00 5.11 10.10
CA ALA A 97 -5.80 3.70 10.46
C ALA A 97 -7.11 2.88 10.66
N ALA A 98 -8.27 3.51 10.79
CA ALA A 98 -9.58 2.84 10.92
C ALA A 98 -10.21 2.45 9.57
N THR A 99 -9.67 2.92 8.43
CA THR A 99 -10.18 2.63 7.07
C THR A 99 -9.26 1.66 6.31
N CYS A 100 -8.62 0.74 7.02
CA CYS A 100 -7.72 -0.27 6.46
C CYS A 100 -8.47 -1.39 5.71
N ASN A 101 -7.77 -2.07 4.80
CA ASN A 101 -8.34 -2.99 3.81
C ASN A 101 -9.02 -4.22 4.48
N PRO A 102 -10.31 -4.52 4.24
CA PRO A 102 -10.96 -5.72 4.77
C PRO A 102 -10.31 -7.02 4.26
N PRO A 103 -10.29 -8.12 5.06
CA PRO A 103 -11.08 -8.34 6.28
C PRO A 103 -10.40 -7.86 7.57
N ALA A 104 -9.29 -7.12 7.48
CA ALA A 104 -8.46 -6.70 8.61
C ALA A 104 -9.16 -5.84 9.69
N CYS A 105 -10.29 -5.21 9.38
CA CYS A 105 -11.03 -4.41 10.35
C CYS A 105 -11.96 -5.23 11.25
N CYS A 106 -11.92 -6.56 11.18
CA CYS A 106 -12.60 -7.45 12.13
C CYS A 106 -11.57 -8.22 12.96
N GLY A 107 -10.85 -7.48 13.80
CA GLY A 107 -9.82 -8.01 14.70
C GLY A 107 -9.80 -7.34 16.07
N ASP A 108 -10.90 -6.75 16.51
CA ASP A 108 -11.07 -6.29 17.89
C ASP A 108 -11.29 -7.51 18.79
N GLY A 109 -10.23 -8.29 18.97
CA GLY A 109 -10.06 -9.09 20.17
C GLY A 109 -9.77 -8.17 21.36
N GLY A 110 -10.74 -7.31 21.73
CA GLY A 110 -10.73 -6.61 23.01
C GLY A 110 -11.07 -5.12 22.99
N GLY A 111 -12.36 -4.79 23.10
CA GLY A 111 -12.79 -3.75 24.04
C GLY A 111 -13.16 -2.37 23.50
N CYS A 112 -14.17 -2.28 22.63
CA CYS A 112 -15.09 -1.13 22.67
C CYS A 112 -15.91 -1.21 23.96
N GLY A 113 -15.31 -0.81 25.08
CA GLY A 113 -15.98 -0.64 26.37
C GLY A 113 -16.74 0.67 26.38
N GLY A 114 -18.07 0.59 26.45
CA GLY A 114 -18.95 1.74 26.64
C GLY A 114 -18.80 2.39 28.02
N GLY A 115 -19.16 3.68 28.07
CA GLY A 115 -19.27 4.51 29.28
C GLY A 115 -18.50 5.82 29.09
N LYS A 116 -19.11 6.99 28.93
CA LYS A 116 -20.39 7.50 29.41
C LYS A 116 -21.00 8.45 28.37
#